data_AF-A0A955VSV3-F1
#
_entry.id   AF-A0A955VSV3-F1
#
_cell.length_a   1.000
_cell.length_b   1.000
_cell.length_c   1.000
_cell.angle_alpha   90.00
_cell.angle_beta   90.00
_cell.angle_gamma   90.00
#
_symmetry.space_group_name_H-M   'P 1'
#
loop_
_entity.id
_entity.type
_entity.pdbx_description
1 polymer ?
#
loop_
_entity_poly.entity_id
_entity_poly.type
_entity_poly.pdbx_seq_one_letter_code
_entity_poly.pdbx_strand_id
1 'polypeptide(L)'
;MGGSKLGHFRLRPLAADDHDAVAAIGNATWPDHRVTGAELAARDRRVGITRPVRRVVATQQGRIVGWSLAEGEVQVADPAHYRVSLAVDPAVRG
;
A
#
# COMPACT_ATOMS: atom_id res chain seq x y z
N MET A 1 12.33 -27.31 -19.34
CA MET A 1 11.36 -26.24 -19.68
C MET A 1 10.50 -25.96 -18.46
N GLY A 2 10.91 -25.03 -17.59
CA GLY A 2 10.13 -24.60 -16.42
C GLY A 2 9.54 -23.23 -16.71
N GLY A 3 8.31 -23.19 -17.24
CA GLY A 3 7.62 -21.94 -17.51
C GLY A 3 7.46 -21.13 -16.23
N SER A 4 8.02 -19.93 -16.21
CA SER A 4 7.90 -19.00 -15.09
C SER A 4 6.42 -18.68 -14.87
N LYS A 5 5.82 -19.23 -13.81
CA LYS A 5 4.46 -18.94 -13.32
C LYS A 5 4.36 -17.55 -12.66
N LEU A 6 5.12 -16.57 -13.13
CA LEU A 6 4.97 -15.19 -12.68
C LEU A 6 3.76 -14.60 -13.40
N GLY A 7 2.56 -14.83 -12.84
CA GLY A 7 1.35 -14.15 -13.30
C GLY A 7 1.60 -12.65 -13.35
N HIS A 8 1.25 -12.01 -14.48
CA HIS A 8 1.52 -10.60 -14.71
C HIS A 8 0.96 -9.74 -13.55
N PHE A 9 1.84 -8.96 -12.92
CA PHE A 9 1.44 -7.95 -11.95
C PHE A 9 0.97 -6.69 -12.66
N ARG A 10 -0.06 -6.03 -12.12
CA ARG A 10 -0.49 -4.69 -12.56
C ARG A 10 -0.46 -3.73 -11.39
N LEU A 11 0.19 -2.58 -11.59
CA LEU A 11 0.18 -1.48 -10.64
C LEU A 11 -0.96 -0.50 -10.99
N ARG A 12 -1.68 -0.05 -9.97
CA ARG A 12 -2.73 0.98 -10.13
C ARG A 12 -2.87 1.83 -8.86
N PRO A 13 -3.44 3.05 -8.94
CA PRO A 13 -3.83 3.78 -7.75
C PRO A 13 -4.76 2.97 -6.85
N LEU A 14 -4.70 3.24 -5.54
CA LEU A 14 -5.67 2.74 -4.58
C LEU A 14 -7.08 3.25 -4.93
N ALA A 15 -8.05 2.35 -4.95
CA ALA A 15 -9.49 2.65 -5.03
C ALA A 15 -10.14 2.63 -3.63
N ALA A 16 -11.30 3.27 -3.48
CA ALA A 16 -12.00 3.34 -2.20
C ALA A 16 -12.30 1.95 -1.60
N ASP A 17 -12.63 0.98 -2.44
CA ASP A 17 -13.02 -0.38 -2.01
C ASP A 17 -11.82 -1.30 -1.72
N ASP A 18 -10.58 -0.82 -1.90
CA ASP A 18 -9.38 -1.63 -1.71
C ASP A 18 -8.90 -1.68 -0.25
N HIS A 19 -9.40 -0.80 0.63
CA HIS A 19 -8.83 -0.56 1.95
C HIS A 19 -8.80 -1.80 2.84
N ASP A 20 -9.82 -2.67 2.76
CA ASP A 20 -9.84 -3.91 3.53
C ASP A 20 -8.76 -4.90 3.08
N ALA A 21 -8.55 -5.04 1.77
CA ALA A 21 -7.49 -5.88 1.22
C ALA A 21 -6.10 -5.35 1.56
N VAL A 22 -5.92 -4.03 1.52
CA VAL A 22 -4.67 -3.37 1.91
C VAL A 22 -4.39 -3.53 3.41
N ALA A 23 -5.39 -3.36 4.25
CA ALA A 23 -5.30 -3.59 5.68
C ALA A 23 -4.94 -5.05 6.00
N ALA A 24 -5.56 -6.01 5.31
CA ALA A 24 -5.24 -7.43 5.47
C ALA A 24 -3.76 -7.74 5.17
N ILE A 25 -3.22 -7.21 4.06
CA ILE A 25 -1.81 -7.38 3.70
C ILE A 25 -0.88 -6.70 4.72
N GLY A 26 -1.25 -5.50 5.18
CA GLY A 26 -0.51 -4.78 6.22
C GLY A 26 -0.45 -5.58 7.52
N ASN A 27 -1.59 -6.10 7.98
CA ASN A 27 -1.71 -6.87 9.21
C ASN A 27 -0.97 -8.22 9.12
N ALA A 28 -0.92 -8.83 7.93
CA ALA A 28 -0.12 -10.03 7.68
C ALA A 28 1.40 -9.73 7.68
N THR A 29 1.79 -8.51 7.32
CA THR A 29 3.19 -8.07 7.28
C THR A 29 3.69 -7.55 8.63
N TRP A 30 2.84 -6.86 9.39
CA TRP A 30 3.14 -6.25 10.69
C TRP A 30 2.02 -6.61 11.70
N PRO A 31 2.10 -7.78 12.35
CA PRO A 31 1.04 -8.29 13.20
C PRO A 31 0.80 -7.46 14.48
N ASP A 32 1.79 -6.66 14.91
CA ASP A 32 1.70 -5.80 16.08
C ASP A 32 0.99 -4.46 15.81
N HIS A 33 0.72 -4.15 14.53
CA HIS A 33 0.12 -2.89 14.09
C HIS A 33 -1.16 -3.13 13.29
N ARG A 34 -2.10 -3.89 13.87
CA ARG A 34 -3.35 -4.23 13.21
C ARG A 34 -4.25 -3.01 13.04
N VAL A 35 -4.77 -2.87 11.83
CA VAL A 35 -5.79 -1.86 11.47
C VAL A 35 -6.88 -2.50 10.63
N THR A 36 -8.08 -1.93 10.69
CA THR A 36 -9.19 -2.23 9.77
C THR A 36 -9.10 -1.38 8.50
N GLY A 37 -9.80 -1.78 7.43
CA GLY A 37 -9.86 -0.94 6.23
C GLY A 37 -10.55 0.41 6.48
N ALA A 38 -11.54 0.46 7.36
CA ALA A 38 -12.18 1.71 7.78
C ALA A 38 -11.21 2.68 8.48
N GLU A 39 -10.39 2.18 9.41
CA GLU A 39 -9.35 2.99 10.06
C GLU A 39 -8.29 3.47 9.07
N LEU A 40 -7.91 2.60 8.12
CA LEU A 40 -6.98 2.96 7.06
C LEU A 40 -7.54 4.06 6.15
N ALA A 41 -8.80 3.96 5.74
CA ALA A 41 -9.48 4.96 4.92
C ALA A 41 -9.60 6.31 5.64
N ALA A 42 -9.91 6.28 6.94
CA ALA A 42 -9.94 7.48 7.78
C ALA A 42 -8.56 8.13 7.90
N ARG A 43 -7.50 7.30 8.06
CA ARG A 43 -6.11 7.78 8.09
C ARG A 43 -5.70 8.41 6.76
N ASP A 44 -5.91 7.73 5.63
CA ASP A 44 -5.52 8.23 4.31
C ASP A 44 -6.25 9.55 4.01
N ARG A 45 -7.54 9.69 4.39
CA ARG A 45 -8.27 10.96 4.31
C ARG A 45 -7.65 12.05 5.18
N ARG A 46 -7.33 11.76 6.45
CA ARG A 46 -6.75 12.74 7.38
C ARG A 46 -5.36 13.20 6.94
N VAL A 47 -4.53 12.27 6.48
CA VAL A 47 -3.16 12.53 6.05
C VAL A 47 -3.17 13.31 4.72
N GLY A 48 -4.05 12.96 3.79
CA GLY A 48 -4.20 13.67 2.51
C GLY A 48 -4.63 15.14 2.64
N ILE A 49 -5.23 15.55 3.77
CA ILE A 49 -5.55 16.95 4.05
C ILE A 49 -4.29 17.76 4.38
N THR A 50 -3.32 17.16 5.06
CA THR A 50 -2.17 17.89 5.63
C THR A 50 -0.87 17.71 4.84
N ARG A 51 -0.78 16.70 3.97
CA ARG A 51 0.40 16.40 3.17
C ARG A 51 0.04 15.61 1.90
N PRO A 52 0.85 15.71 0.84
CA PRO A 52 0.65 14.89 -0.35
C PRO A 52 0.85 13.42 0.00
N VAL A 53 -0.18 12.61 -0.29
CA VAL A 53 -0.17 11.15 -0.11
C VAL A 53 -0.37 10.49 -1.45
N ARG A 54 0.44 9.48 -1.76
CA ARG A 54 0.25 8.62 -2.92
C ARG A 54 0.27 7.17 -2.49
N ARG A 55 -0.79 6.43 -2.82
CA ARG A 55 -0.86 4.99 -2.58
C ARG A 55 -1.08 4.25 -3.90
N VAL A 56 -0.25 3.22 -4.11
CA VAL A 56 -0.32 2.34 -5.28
C VAL A 56 -0.52 0.92 -4.77
N VAL A 57 -1.34 0.15 -5.47
CA VAL A 57 -1.56 -1.27 -5.20
C VAL A 57 -1.03 -2.11 -6.36
N ALA A 58 -0.45 -3.25 -6.03
CA ALA A 58 -0.08 -4.29 -6.96
C ALA A 58 -1.18 -5.34 -6.98
N THR A 59 -1.63 -5.70 -8.18
CA THR A 59 -2.65 -6.72 -8.39
C THR A 59 -2.11 -7.89 -9.20
N GLN A 60 -2.53 -9.10 -8.83
CA GLN A 60 -2.25 -10.34 -9.55
C GLN A 60 -3.56 -11.12 -9.66
N GLN A 61 -3.95 -11.49 -10.88
CA GLN A 61 -5.21 -12.23 -11.12
C GLN A 61 -6.45 -11.57 -10.49
N GLY A 62 -6.51 -10.23 -10.49
CA GLY A 62 -7.63 -9.46 -9.92
C GLY A 62 -7.59 -9.28 -8.40
N ARG A 63 -6.63 -9.88 -7.70
CA ARG A 63 -6.45 -9.70 -6.25
C ARG A 63 -5.32 -8.72 -5.95
N ILE A 64 -5.47 -7.91 -4.92
CA ILE A 64 -4.36 -7.10 -4.41
C ILE A 64 -3.38 -8.03 -3.70
N VAL A 65 -2.10 -7.90 -4.02
CA VAL A 65 -1.02 -8.71 -3.46
C VAL A 65 0.09 -7.86 -2.83
N GLY A 66 0.02 -6.54 -2.96
CA GLY A 66 0.93 -5.63 -2.31
C GLY A 66 0.49 -4.19 -2.47
N TRP A 67 1.13 -3.30 -1.71
CA TRP A 67 0.87 -1.88 -1.77
C TRP A 67 2.10 -1.07 -1.34
N SER A 68 2.15 0.18 -1.78
CA SER A 68 3.08 1.19 -1.29
C SER A 68 2.34 2.49 -0.96
N LEU A 69 2.82 3.19 0.05
CA LEU A 69 2.37 4.49 0.50
C LEU A 69 3.57 5.43 0.53
N ALA A 70 3.50 6.55 -0.18
CA ALA A 70 4.45 7.65 -0.08
C ALA A 70 3.74 8.83 0.60
N GLU A 71 4.22 9.22 1.78
CA GLU A 71 3.75 10.39 2.53
C GLU A 71 4.82 11.49 2.43
N GLY A 72 4.46 12.68 1.94
CA GLY A 72 5.38 13.82 1.97
C GLY A 72 5.68 14.29 3.39
N GLU A 73 6.96 14.56 3.68
CA GLU A 73 7.38 15.22 4.91
C GLU A 73 7.35 16.74 4.72
N VAL A 74 6.66 17.45 5.61
CA VAL A 74 6.72 18.92 5.64
C VAL A 74 8.00 19.30 6.37
N GLN A 75 9.10 19.48 5.63
CA GLN A 75 10.27 20.18 6.15
C GLN A 75 10.27 21.62 5.63
N VAL A 76 10.57 22.56 6.53
CA VAL A 76 10.42 24.01 6.32
C VAL A 76 11.46 24.58 5.34
N ALA A 77 12.42 23.80 4.82
CA ALA A 77 13.59 24.37 4.14
C ALA A 77 14.28 23.58 3.00
N ASP A 78 13.87 22.37 2.60
CA ASP A 78 14.61 21.59 1.56
C ASP A 78 13.70 20.56 0.83
N PRO A 79 14.09 19.97 -0.33
CA PRO A 79 13.17 19.32 -1.27
C PRO A 79 12.42 18.15 -0.67
N ALA A 80 11.20 17.95 -1.17
CA ALA A 80 10.18 17.02 -0.67
C ALA A 80 10.74 15.61 -0.34
N HIS A 81 11.11 15.40 0.91
CA HIS A 81 11.36 14.07 1.46
C HIS A 81 10.05 13.31 1.54
N TYR A 82 10.06 12.04 1.12
CA TYR A 82 8.90 11.16 1.23
C TYR A 82 9.25 10.00 2.14
N ARG A 83 8.42 9.78 3.16
CA ARG A 83 8.44 8.52 3.90
C ARG A 83 7.65 7.50 3.10
N VAL A 84 8.32 6.41 2.70
CA VAL A 84 7.71 5.31 1.97
C VAL A 84 7.48 4.11 2.87
N SER A 85 6.26 3.58 2.88
CA SER A 85 5.91 2.30 3.51
C SER A 85 5.42 1.35 2.44
N LEU A 86 5.84 0.07 2.50
CA LEU A 86 5.44 -0.94 1.53
C LEU A 86 5.14 -2.27 2.23
N ALA A 87 4.17 -3.01 1.71
CA ALA A 87 3.87 -4.35 2.15
C ALA A 87 3.52 -5.23 0.94
N VAL A 88 3.98 -6.47 0.98
CA VAL A 88 3.67 -7.50 -0.01
C VAL A 88 3.14 -8.70 0.75
N ASP A 89 2.06 -9.30 0.25
CA ASP A 89 1.48 -10.52 0.81
C ASP A 89 2.58 -11.59 0.92
N PRO A 90 2.86 -12.12 2.13
CA PRO A 90 3.89 -13.13 2.34
C PRO A 90 3.78 -14.34 1.41
N ALA A 91 2.57 -14.70 0.97
CA ALA A 91 2.32 -15.87 0.12
C ALA A 91 2.85 -15.72 -1.32
N VAL A 92 3.17 -14.50 -1.77
CA VAL A 92 3.66 -14.23 -3.13
C VAL A 92 5.06 -13.62 -3.17
N ARG A 93 5.78 -13.60 -2.03
CA ARG A 93 7.16 -13.07 -1.96
C ARG A 93 8.15 -14.04 -2.64
N GLY A 94 9.11 -13.49 -3.39
CA GLY A 94 10.14 -14.19 -4.17
C GLY A 94 10.71 -13.25 -5.23
#